data_AF-A0A8T4MM55-F1
#
_entry.id   AF-A0A8T4MM55-F1
#
_cell.length_a   1.000
_cell.length_b   1.000
_cell.length_c   1.000
_cell.angle_alpha   90.00
_cell.angle_beta   90.00
_cell.angle_gamma   90.00
#
_symmetry.space_group_name_H-M   'P 1'
#
loop_
_entity.id
_entity.type
_entity.pdbx_description
1 polymer ?
#
loop_
_entity_poly.entity_id
_entity_poly.type
_entity_poly.pdbx_seq_one_letter_code
_entity_poly.pdbx_strand_id
1 'polypeptide(L)'
;MEIGNSKTIKVSKENYLWLLRLAAEMQKEYNKPVSFDIVLEELKNKNMKKKKSILDLAGRWKMSDKEAEEFMKDIRKGWGKWKIPSL
;
A
#
# COMPACT_ATOMS: atom_id res chain seq x y z
N MET A 1 14.75 0.55 -28.43
CA MET A 1 14.34 1.86 -27.88
C MET A 1 15.08 2.04 -26.56
N GLU A 2 16.15 2.83 -26.57
CA GLU A 2 16.84 3.21 -25.34
C GLU A 2 15.95 4.18 -24.57
N ILE A 3 15.51 3.78 -23.38
CA ILE A 3 14.94 4.72 -22.40
C ILE A 3 15.65 4.44 -21.08
N GLY A 4 16.89 4.89 -20.99
CA GLY A 4 17.68 4.81 -19.77
C GLY A 4 18.42 6.11 -19.57
N ASN A 5 17.76 7.11 -18.99
CA ASN A 5 18.44 8.33 -18.57
C ASN A 5 19.25 7.99 -17.30
N SER A 6 20.44 7.41 -17.48
CA SER A 6 21.27 6.91 -16.40
C SER A 6 21.76 8.09 -15.56
N LYS A 7 21.42 8.11 -14.28
CA LYS A 7 21.91 9.11 -13.33
C LYS A 7 22.79 8.43 -12.29
N THR A 8 23.95 9.03 -12.04
CA THR A 8 24.86 8.55 -11.01
C THR A 8 24.46 9.14 -9.67
N ILE A 9 24.23 8.29 -8.67
CA ILE A 9 23.94 8.69 -7.30
C ILE A 9 25.09 8.23 -6.42
N LYS A 10 25.60 9.14 -5.57
CA LYS A 10 26.58 8.78 -4.54
C LYS A 10 25.84 8.24 -3.33
N VAL A 11 26.24 7.07 -2.87
CA VAL A 11 25.70 6.41 -1.67
C VAL A 11 26.84 6.08 -0.71
N SER A 12 26.56 6.07 0.59
CA SER A 12 27.53 5.58 1.57
C SER A 12 27.80 4.08 1.36
N LYS A 13 28.96 3.62 1.84
CA LYS A 13 29.33 2.20 1.78
C LYS A 13 28.30 1.32 2.50
N GLU A 14 27.84 1.75 3.68
CA GLU A 14 26.80 1.07 4.44
C GLU A 14 25.50 0.93 3.63
N ASN A 15 25.05 2.00 2.97
CA ASN A 15 23.82 1.98 2.18
C ASN A 15 23.96 1.11 0.93
N TYR A 16 25.13 1.13 0.29
CA TYR A 16 25.41 0.25 -0.84
C TYR A 16 25.38 -1.24 -0.45
N LEU A 17 26.02 -1.59 0.68
CA LEU A 17 25.99 -2.96 1.21
C LEU A 17 24.59 -3.39 1.61
N TRP A 18 23.80 -2.47 2.16
CA TRP A 18 22.40 -2.73 2.48
C TRP A 18 21.56 -3.01 1.23
N LEU A 19 21.69 -2.21 0.17
CA LEU A 19 21.02 -2.45 -1.11
C LEU A 19 21.43 -3.78 -1.74
N LEU A 20 22.71 -4.14 -1.66
CA LEU A 20 23.20 -5.44 -2.15
C LEU A 20 22.57 -6.61 -1.40
N ARG A 21 22.45 -6.53 -0.08
CA ARG A 21 21.78 -7.57 0.72
C ARG A 21 20.32 -7.73 0.32
N LEU A 22 19.62 -6.61 0.13
CA LEU A 22 18.23 -6.62 -0.34
C LEU A 22 18.10 -7.26 -1.73
N ALA A 23 19.01 -6.94 -2.65
CA ALA A 23 19.05 -7.54 -3.98
C ALA A 23 19.25 -9.06 -3.91
N ALA A 24 20.14 -9.54 -3.04
CA ALA A 24 20.42 -10.96 -2.86
C ALA A 24 19.22 -11.73 -2.27
N GLU A 25 18.50 -11.13 -1.33
CA GLU A 25 17.25 -11.69 -0.79
C GLU A 25 16.18 -11.80 -1.87
N MET A 26 15.96 -10.72 -2.63
CA MET A 26 14.99 -10.71 -3.73
C MET A 26 15.36 -11.69 -4.85
N GLN A 27 16.65 -11.87 -5.13
CA GLN A 27 17.11 -12.86 -6.11
C GLN A 27 16.76 -14.29 -5.69
N LYS A 28 16.84 -14.60 -4.39
CA LYS A 28 16.40 -15.90 -3.84
C LYS A 28 14.90 -16.07 -3.95
N GLU A 29 14.12 -15.03 -3.63
CA GLU A 29 12.65 -15.08 -3.68
C GLU A 29 12.12 -15.21 -5.12
N TYR A 30 12.66 -14.45 -6.06
CA TYR A 30 12.17 -14.42 -7.44
C TYR A 30 12.88 -15.40 -8.38
N ASN A 31 13.92 -16.09 -7.90
CA ASN A 31 14.74 -17.03 -8.66
C ASN A 31 15.24 -16.46 -10.01
N LYS A 32 15.52 -15.16 -10.06
CA LYS A 32 15.94 -14.43 -11.26
C LYS A 32 16.95 -13.34 -10.89
N PRO A 33 17.85 -12.93 -11.80
CA PRO A 33 18.74 -11.80 -11.57
C PRO A 33 17.93 -10.52 -11.26
N VAL A 34 18.32 -9.80 -10.19
CA VAL A 34 17.65 -8.58 -9.74
C VAL A 34 18.59 -7.39 -9.92
N SER A 35 18.16 -6.37 -10.66
CA SER A 35 18.87 -5.10 -10.79
C SER A 35 18.52 -4.15 -9.64
N PHE A 36 19.37 -3.15 -9.39
CA PHE A 36 19.07 -2.12 -8.39
C PHE A 36 17.80 -1.33 -8.69
N ASP A 37 17.42 -1.19 -9.97
CA ASP A 37 16.14 -0.55 -10.32
C ASP A 37 14.95 -1.34 -9.77
N ILE A 38 14.98 -2.68 -9.87
CA ILE A 38 13.94 -3.55 -9.32
C ILE A 38 13.91 -3.44 -7.79
N VAL A 39 15.08 -3.39 -7.14
CA VAL A 39 15.19 -3.20 -5.68
C VAL A 39 14.56 -1.87 -5.25
N LEU A 40 14.88 -0.79 -5.95
CA LEU A 40 14.36 0.55 -5.67
C LEU A 40 12.85 0.64 -5.93
N GLU A 41 12.36 -0.02 -6.98
CA GLU A 41 10.94 -0.10 -7.29
C GLU A 41 10.17 -0.86 -6.20
N GLU A 42 10.70 -1.97 -5.71
CA GLU A 42 10.09 -2.69 -4.59
C GLU A 42 10.14 -1.90 -3.28
N LEU A 43 11.22 -1.17 -2.99
CA LEU A 43 11.27 -0.27 -1.84
C LEU A 43 10.23 0.85 -1.93
N LYS A 44 10.10 1.46 -3.12
CA LYS A 44 9.07 2.46 -3.41
C LYS A 44 7.67 1.86 -3.24
N ASN A 45 7.46 0.67 -3.78
CA ASN A 45 6.18 -0.04 -3.70
C ASN A 45 5.87 -0.46 -2.26
N LYS A 46 6.81 -0.92 -1.45
CA LYS A 46 6.58 -1.23 -0.03
C LYS A 46 6.20 0.02 0.77
N ASN A 47 6.85 1.15 0.50
CA ASN A 47 6.51 2.42 1.14
C ASN A 47 5.13 2.94 0.71
N MET A 48 4.75 2.77 -0.56
CA MET A 48 3.43 3.14 -1.10
C MET A 48 2.33 2.11 -0.75
N LYS A 49 2.70 0.84 -0.57
CA LYS A 49 1.87 -0.29 -0.11
C LYS A 49 1.85 -0.42 1.41
N LYS A 50 2.26 0.60 2.17
CA LYS A 50 1.49 0.97 3.37
C LYS A 50 0.08 1.41 2.93
N LYS A 51 -0.64 0.51 2.26
CA LYS A 51 -2.09 0.48 2.21
C LYS A 51 -2.46 0.39 3.68
N LYS A 52 -2.79 1.54 4.28
CA LYS A 52 -3.47 1.57 5.57
C LYS A 52 -4.58 0.54 5.43
N SER A 53 -4.47 -0.55 6.18
CA SER A 53 -5.47 -1.60 6.13
C SER A 53 -6.79 -0.95 6.52
N ILE A 54 -7.92 -1.38 5.95
CA ILE A 54 -9.23 -0.93 6.47
C ILE A 54 -9.33 -1.28 7.97
N LEU A 55 -8.62 -2.33 8.42
CA LEU A 55 -8.44 -2.65 9.83
C LEU A 55 -7.70 -1.56 10.63
N ASP A 56 -6.82 -0.75 10.02
CA ASP A 56 -6.17 0.39 10.71
C ASP A 56 -7.16 1.53 11.01
N LEU A 57 -8.33 1.51 10.37
CA LEU A 57 -9.44 2.41 10.63
C LEU A 57 -10.43 1.82 11.65
N ALA A 58 -10.33 0.51 11.96
CA ALA A 58 -11.17 -0.13 12.97
C ALA A 58 -10.89 0.49 14.35
N GLY A 59 -11.95 0.93 15.03
CA GLY A 59 -11.86 1.56 16.36
C GLY A 59 -11.41 3.03 16.36
N ARG A 60 -11.13 3.64 15.20
CA ARG A 60 -10.89 5.10 15.13
C ARG A 60 -12.17 5.93 15.23
N TRP A 61 -13.30 5.32 14.90
CA TRP A 61 -14.59 5.97 15.00
C TRP A 61 -15.08 5.89 16.46
N LYS A 62 -14.96 6.99 17.21
CA LYS A 62 -15.59 7.14 18.53
C LYS A 62 -16.94 7.83 18.35
N MET A 63 -18.01 7.07 18.47
CA MET A 63 -19.39 7.55 18.39
C MET A 63 -20.02 7.41 19.78
N SER A 64 -20.81 8.40 20.19
CA SER A 64 -21.68 8.25 21.36
C SER A 64 -22.89 7.36 21.02
N ASP A 65 -23.50 6.74 22.03
CA ASP A 65 -24.65 5.84 21.81
C ASP A 65 -25.81 6.53 21.08
N LYS A 66 -26.04 7.82 21.37
CA LYS A 66 -27.07 8.64 20.70
C LYS A 66 -26.78 8.85 19.21
N GLU A 67 -25.53 9.16 18.86
CA GLU A 67 -25.12 9.32 17.48
C GLU A 67 -25.19 8.00 16.70
N ALA A 68 -24.93 6.87 17.37
CA ALA A 68 -25.05 5.54 16.78
C ALA A 68 -26.51 5.19 16.44
N GLU A 69 -27.45 5.52 17.32
CA GLU A 69 -28.88 5.31 17.06
C GLU A 69 -29.40 6.14 15.89
N GLU A 70 -29.02 7.42 15.82
CA GLU A 70 -29.40 8.30 14.70
C GLU A 70 -28.79 7.82 13.38
N PHE A 71 -27.51 7.46 13.39
CA PHE A 71 -26.81 6.93 12.22
C PHE A 71 -27.45 5.63 11.71
N MET A 72 -27.78 4.70 12.61
CA MET A 72 -28.45 3.45 12.24
C MET A 72 -29.87 3.68 11.70
N LYS A 73 -30.59 4.68 12.23
CA LYS A 73 -31.91 5.07 11.73
C LYS A 73 -31.83 5.60 10.30
N ASP A 74 -30.81 6.39 9.99
CA ASP A 74 -30.62 6.97 8.66
C ASP A 74 -30.12 5.95 7.63
N ILE A 75 -29.25 5.02 8.04
CA ILE A 75 -28.89 3.86 7.21
C ILE A 75 -30.14 3.07 6.85
N ARG A 76 -30.98 2.72 7.82
CA ARG A 76 -32.22 1.95 7.56
C ARG A 76 -33.17 2.66 6.60
N LYS A 77 -33.33 3.98 6.73
CA LYS A 77 -34.10 4.78 5.77
C LYS A 77 -33.48 4.77 4.37
N GLY A 78 -32.16 4.85 4.27
CA GLY A 78 -31.43 4.78 3.00
C GLY A 78 -31.58 3.43 2.32
N TRP A 79 -31.45 2.34 3.07
CA TRP A 79 -31.63 0.97 2.59
C TRP A 79 -33.06 0.72 2.10
N GLY A 80 -34.08 1.25 2.79
CA GLY A 80 -35.47 1.15 2.34
C GLY A 80 -35.76 1.90 1.04
N LYS A 81 -34.97 2.93 0.71
CA LYS A 81 -35.06 3.67 -0.56
C LYS A 81 -34.21 3.05 -1.67
N TRP A 82 -33.39 2.06 -1.34
CA TRP A 82 -32.50 1.43 -2.29
C TRP A 82 -33.32 0.50 -3.20
N LYS A 83 -33.71 1.01 -4.37
CA LYS A 83 -34.27 0.17 -5.42
C LYS A 83 -33.13 -0.60 -6.06
N ILE A 84 -33.15 -1.92 -5.93
CA ILE A 84 -32.30 -2.79 -6.73
C ILE A 84 -32.80 -2.61 -8.18
N PRO A 85 -31.95 -2.19 -9.13
CA PRO A 85 -32.33 -2.19 -10.54
C PRO A 85 -32.70 -3.63 -10.90
N SER A 86 -33.94 -3.85 -11.32
CA SER A 86 -34.36 -5.15 -11.85
C SER A 86 -33.49 -5.48 -13.07
N LEU A 87 -32.86 -6.66 -13.04
CA LEU A 87 -32.08 -7.26 -14.11
C LEU A 87 -32.87 -7.37 -15.41
#